data_AF-A0A818DVQ3-F1
#
_entry.id   AF-A0A818DVQ3-F1
#
_cell.length_a   1.000
_cell.length_b   1.000
_cell.length_c   1.000
_cell.angle_alpha   90.00
_cell.angle_beta   90.00
_cell.angle_gamma   90.00
#
_symmetry.space_group_name_H-M   'P 1'
#
loop_
_entity.id
_entity.type
_entity.pdbx_description
1 polymer ?
#
loop_
_entity_poly.entity_id
_entity_poly.type
_entity_poly.pdbx_seq_one_letter_code
_entity_poly.pdbx_strand_id
1 'polypeptide(L)'
;MSGPISAFARYSEEVSLSPQNDSVLPASRKRKRVSMANTNGHLKENQTKKNRSKSLQPALPVSETNGQSKIIEQPSTTKKIKNSETKFLSPAYPTPYPQRRVLVSGPRHSQIDKPTLEENSETNEDEDEDEDEDEADEIDKPTLEENSETNEDEDEDEDEDEADEIEDESPLSAWLHDHVPIEDSTLLGEHLFCLLIDPTPVKQFIKRTWQREALLIQRKQPTYYNGLFSTSDIDDILRENTLEYGENIDLTFYNPATSKKERHNPEGRARPAVVWDAYNEGCSIRLLNPHTYSTSIWKLLSCLQEYFGSLVGANTYLTPPGSQGFAPHYDDIDAFILQLEGKKHWRVYKPLNDDEVLPLKSSVDLDKKVIENVKPCIDVVLEAGDLLYMPRGYIHQGRTLDDAHSLHLTVSCYQQNTWGDLFKILLPKAVDYGSF
;
A
#
# COMPACT_ATOMS: atom_id res chain seq x y z
N MET A 1 -16.34 9.96 16.31
CA MET A 1 -15.49 10.27 15.15
C MET A 1 -14.34 9.29 15.18
N SER A 2 -14.45 8.18 14.44
CA SER A 2 -13.37 7.20 14.28
C SER A 2 -12.49 7.68 13.13
N GLY A 3 -11.18 7.82 13.36
CA GLY A 3 -10.20 8.03 12.28
C GLY A 3 -10.24 6.89 11.26
N PRO A 4 -9.48 6.99 10.15
CA PRO A 4 -9.36 5.90 9.20
C PRO A 4 -8.90 4.65 9.95
N ILE A 5 -9.75 3.62 9.93
CA ILE A 5 -9.42 2.29 10.45
C ILE A 5 -8.35 1.75 9.51
N SER A 6 -7.11 1.72 9.99
CA SER A 6 -5.95 1.13 9.35
C SER A 6 -6.21 -0.36 9.06
N ALA A 7 -5.60 -0.96 8.03
CA ALA A 7 -5.72 -2.39 7.73
C ALA A 7 -5.37 -3.28 8.96
N PHE A 8 -4.62 -2.71 9.89
CA PHE A 8 -4.17 -3.33 11.14
C PHE A 8 -5.12 -3.18 12.33
N ALA A 9 -6.24 -2.46 12.19
CA ALA A 9 -7.11 -2.16 13.34
C ALA A 9 -7.66 -3.41 14.03
N ARG A 10 -7.82 -4.53 13.31
CA ARG A 10 -8.23 -5.82 13.90
C ARG A 10 -7.17 -6.44 14.82
N TYR A 11 -5.88 -6.11 14.64
CA TYR A 11 -4.80 -6.67 15.45
C TYR A 11 -4.47 -5.86 16.69
N SER A 12 -4.97 -4.62 16.79
CA SER A 12 -4.68 -3.72 17.91
C SER A 12 -5.54 -3.98 19.16
N GLU A 13 -6.60 -4.78 19.08
CA GLU A 13 -7.58 -4.92 20.18
C GLU A 13 -7.41 -6.11 21.13
N GLU A 14 -6.45 -7.03 20.92
CA GLU A 14 -6.29 -8.19 21.82
C GLU A 14 -4.84 -8.52 22.21
N VAL A 15 -4.23 -7.70 23.07
CA VAL A 15 -3.24 -8.20 24.05
C VAL A 15 -3.32 -7.37 25.34
N SER A 16 -4.39 -7.57 26.12
CA SER A 16 -4.32 -7.28 27.55
C SER A 16 -3.86 -8.55 28.26
N LEU A 17 -2.54 -8.69 28.44
CA LEU A 17 -1.99 -9.72 29.32
C LEU A 17 -2.30 -9.32 30.77
N SER A 18 -3.44 -9.76 31.29
CA SER A 18 -3.67 -9.77 32.73
C SER A 18 -2.75 -10.79 33.39
N PRO A 19 -2.05 -10.46 34.49
CA PRO A 19 -1.14 -11.40 35.15
C PRO A 19 -1.94 -12.55 35.77
N GLN A 20 -1.60 -13.79 35.36
CA GLN A 20 -2.10 -15.01 35.98
C GLN A 20 -1.54 -15.13 37.39
N ASN A 21 -2.41 -15.11 38.40
CA ASN A 21 -2.09 -15.58 39.75
C ASN A 21 -2.42 -17.07 39.83
N ASP A 22 -1.38 -17.88 39.99
CA ASP A 22 -1.49 -19.27 40.42
C ASP A 22 -2.10 -19.35 41.83
N SER A 23 -3.23 -20.05 41.98
CA SER A 23 -3.51 -20.79 43.21
C SER A 23 -4.58 -21.88 43.04
N VAL A 24 -4.11 -23.12 43.21
CA VAL A 24 -4.71 -24.22 43.98
C VAL A 24 -6.12 -24.71 43.58
N LEU A 25 -6.13 -25.92 43.01
CA LEU A 25 -7.30 -26.80 42.84
C LEU A 25 -8.07 -27.03 44.14
N PRO A 26 -9.39 -27.29 44.06
CA PRO A 26 -9.91 -28.41 44.83
C PRO A 26 -10.86 -29.35 44.04
N ALA A 27 -10.82 -30.59 44.52
CA ALA A 27 -11.46 -31.77 43.98
C ALA A 27 -13.00 -31.75 44.02
N SER A 28 -13.55 -32.51 43.07
CA SER A 28 -14.94 -32.96 42.93
C SER A 28 -15.63 -33.44 44.22
N ARG A 29 -16.91 -33.06 44.43
CA ARG A 29 -17.98 -34.00 44.85
C ARG A 29 -19.41 -33.40 44.81
N LYS A 30 -20.25 -34.11 44.05
CA LYS A 30 -21.67 -34.52 44.25
C LYS A 30 -22.81 -33.48 44.24
N ARG A 31 -23.72 -33.77 43.29
CA ARG A 31 -25.13 -33.33 43.11
C ARG A 31 -26.00 -33.46 44.37
N LYS A 32 -26.92 -32.49 44.55
CA LYS A 32 -28.27 -32.69 45.11
C LYS A 32 -29.25 -31.70 44.44
N ARG A 33 -30.41 -32.23 44.01
CA ARG A 33 -31.59 -31.51 43.46
C ARG A 33 -32.50 -31.00 44.60
N VAL A 34 -33.54 -30.25 44.19
CA VAL A 34 -34.83 -29.88 44.87
C VAL A 34 -34.82 -28.42 45.37
N SER A 35 -35.80 -27.53 45.15
CA SER A 35 -37.03 -27.44 44.34
C SER A 35 -37.54 -25.97 44.34
N MET A 36 -38.46 -25.65 43.43
CA MET A 36 -39.21 -24.39 43.32
C MET A 36 -40.00 -23.99 44.58
N ALA A 37 -40.20 -22.68 44.78
CA ALA A 37 -41.50 -22.09 45.13
C ALA A 37 -41.55 -20.57 44.84
N ASN A 38 -42.64 -20.15 44.20
CA ASN A 38 -43.12 -18.78 44.00
C ASN A 38 -43.37 -18.03 45.32
N THR A 39 -43.31 -16.69 45.30
CA THR A 39 -44.48 -15.84 45.60
C THR A 39 -44.26 -14.37 45.22
N ASN A 40 -45.32 -13.78 44.68
CA ASN A 40 -45.57 -12.37 44.36
C ASN A 40 -45.50 -11.43 45.58
N GLY A 41 -45.24 -10.15 45.33
CA GLY A 41 -45.51 -9.07 46.29
C GLY A 41 -45.18 -7.68 45.73
N HIS A 42 -46.21 -6.87 45.55
CA HIS A 42 -46.26 -5.60 44.81
C HIS A 42 -46.16 -4.39 45.77
N LEU A 43 -46.05 -3.17 45.20
CA LEU A 43 -46.27 -1.82 45.79
C LEU A 43 -45.08 -1.20 46.54
N LYS A 44 -44.85 0.12 46.56
CA LYS A 44 -45.11 1.31 45.71
C LYS A 44 -44.39 2.47 46.45
N GLU A 45 -44.00 3.50 45.69
CA GLU A 45 -43.91 4.93 46.07
C GLU A 45 -43.30 5.33 47.44
N ASN A 46 -42.25 6.17 47.44
CA ASN A 46 -42.48 7.62 47.45
C ASN A 46 -41.20 8.48 47.40
N GLN A 47 -41.42 9.65 46.81
CA GLN A 47 -40.57 10.82 46.66
C GLN A 47 -40.07 11.38 48.01
N THR A 48 -38.91 12.04 48.06
CA THR A 48 -38.79 13.53 48.11
C THR A 48 -37.40 14.05 48.53
N LYS A 49 -36.92 15.01 47.73
CA LYS A 49 -36.35 16.34 48.08
C LYS A 49 -35.11 16.50 48.99
N LYS A 50 -34.14 17.19 48.38
CA LYS A 50 -33.50 18.47 48.77
C LYS A 50 -32.29 18.49 49.73
N ASN A 51 -31.26 19.13 49.18
CA ASN A 51 -30.48 20.28 49.69
C ASN A 51 -29.10 20.04 50.34
N ARG A 52 -28.12 20.76 49.74
CA ARG A 52 -26.98 21.50 50.36
C ARG A 52 -25.92 20.64 51.08
N SER A 53 -24.62 20.91 51.06
CA SER A 53 -23.80 22.07 50.70
C SER A 53 -22.30 21.73 50.88
N LYS A 54 -21.44 22.50 50.19
CA LYS A 54 -20.10 23.00 50.61
C LYS A 54 -18.90 22.04 50.74
N SER A 55 -17.94 22.26 49.83
CA SER A 55 -16.50 22.57 50.01
C SER A 55 -15.72 21.96 51.17
N LEU A 56 -14.54 21.39 50.85
CA LEU A 56 -13.21 21.83 51.35
C LEU A 56 -12.09 20.96 50.75
N GLN A 57 -11.05 21.62 50.23
CA GLN A 57 -9.71 21.04 50.00
C GLN A 57 -8.98 20.86 51.34
N PRO A 58 -7.84 20.13 51.35
CA PRO A 58 -6.63 20.77 51.85
C PRO A 58 -5.35 20.46 51.06
N ALA A 59 -4.38 21.37 51.21
CA ALA A 59 -3.02 21.33 50.68
C ALA A 59 -2.00 20.79 51.71
N LEU A 60 -0.92 20.22 51.16
CA LEU A 60 0.50 20.03 51.57
C LEU A 60 0.96 20.17 53.05
N PRO A 61 2.08 19.49 53.38
CA PRO A 61 3.32 20.27 53.58
C PRO A 61 4.61 19.67 53.00
N VAL A 62 5.60 20.55 52.84
CA VAL A 62 6.99 20.38 52.41
C VAL A 62 7.91 20.18 53.62
N SER A 63 9.00 19.43 53.48
CA SER A 63 10.20 19.58 54.33
C SER A 63 11.49 19.27 53.55
N GLU A 64 12.42 20.22 53.59
CA GLU A 64 13.80 20.16 53.07
C GLU A 64 14.74 19.40 54.03
N THR A 65 15.76 18.72 53.49
CA THR A 65 17.08 18.59 54.13
C THR A 65 18.20 18.51 53.09
N ASN A 66 19.18 19.40 53.24
CA ASN A 66 20.47 19.44 52.53
C ASN A 66 21.38 18.27 52.89
N GLY A 67 22.18 17.79 51.92
CA GLY A 67 23.31 16.89 52.14
C GLY A 67 24.22 16.81 50.92
N GLN A 68 25.34 17.55 50.95
CA GLN A 68 26.44 17.49 49.98
C GLN A 68 27.15 16.13 50.03
N SER A 69 27.54 15.58 48.88
CA SER A 69 28.62 14.58 48.76
C SER A 69 29.29 14.65 47.39
N LYS A 70 30.62 14.81 47.42
CA LYS A 70 31.57 14.84 46.30
C LYS A 70 31.85 13.43 45.75
N ILE A 71 31.95 13.26 44.44
CA ILE A 71 32.69 12.18 43.75
C ILE A 71 33.24 12.77 42.43
N ILE A 72 34.50 13.21 42.36
CA ILE A 72 35.71 12.52 41.85
C ILE A 72 35.60 12.11 40.37
N GLU A 73 36.17 12.93 39.48
CA GLU A 73 36.60 12.58 38.12
C GLU A 73 37.92 11.79 38.18
N GLN A 74 38.10 10.79 37.31
CA GLN A 74 39.38 10.24 36.82
C GLN A 74 39.17 9.37 35.55
N PRO A 75 40.22 9.11 34.74
CA PRO A 75 40.21 9.42 33.30
C PRO A 75 39.93 8.25 32.35
N SER A 76 39.58 8.64 31.12
CA SER A 76 39.47 7.83 29.91
C SER A 76 40.79 7.14 29.53
N THR A 77 40.75 5.82 29.30
CA THR A 77 41.79 5.11 28.53
C THR A 77 41.15 4.30 27.41
N THR A 78 41.49 4.70 26.18
CA THR A 78 41.06 4.08 24.93
C THR A 78 41.90 2.82 24.67
N LYS A 79 41.26 1.65 24.54
CA LYS A 79 41.88 0.46 23.94
C LYS A 79 41.19 0.13 22.62
N LYS A 80 41.92 0.30 21.53
CA LYS A 80 41.57 -0.15 20.17
C LYS A 80 41.45 -1.68 20.17
N ILE A 81 40.26 -2.20 19.87
CA ILE A 81 40.08 -3.59 19.46
C ILE A 81 40.07 -3.61 17.93
N LYS A 82 40.96 -4.42 17.35
CA LYS A 82 41.04 -4.67 15.91
C LYS A 82 39.85 -5.53 15.49
N ASN A 83 39.01 -5.03 14.58
CA ASN A 83 38.04 -5.87 13.89
C ASN A 83 38.76 -6.78 12.90
N SER A 84 38.58 -8.09 13.05
CA SER A 84 38.87 -9.07 12.01
C SER A 84 37.73 -9.03 10.98
N GLU A 85 38.05 -8.62 9.75
CA GLU A 85 37.14 -8.70 8.60
C GLU A 85 36.81 -10.17 8.32
N THR A 86 35.55 -10.54 8.54
CA THR A 86 34.96 -11.73 7.91
C THR A 86 34.43 -11.29 6.55
N LYS A 87 35.15 -11.68 5.49
CA LYS A 87 34.69 -11.55 4.10
C LYS A 87 33.41 -12.37 3.91
N PHE A 88 32.26 -11.72 3.84
CA PHE A 88 31.09 -12.30 3.20
C PHE A 88 31.31 -12.22 1.68
N LEU A 89 31.52 -13.38 1.07
CA LEU A 89 31.49 -13.53 -0.38
C LEU A 89 30.06 -13.25 -0.85
N SER A 90 29.90 -12.19 -1.66
CA SER A 90 28.65 -11.93 -2.39
C SER A 90 28.45 -13.02 -3.44
N PRO A 91 27.27 -13.67 -3.54
CA PRO A 91 26.95 -14.46 -4.72
C PRO A 91 26.79 -13.52 -5.92
N ALA A 92 27.38 -13.89 -7.06
CA ALA A 92 27.17 -13.20 -8.32
C ALA A 92 25.69 -13.32 -8.72
N TYR A 93 25.08 -12.18 -9.05
CA TYR A 93 23.69 -12.09 -9.50
C TYR A 93 23.56 -12.60 -10.94
N PRO A 94 22.52 -13.36 -11.29
CA PRO A 94 22.14 -13.52 -12.68
C PRO A 94 21.69 -12.15 -13.24
N THR A 95 22.24 -11.78 -14.37
CA THR A 95 21.85 -10.59 -15.15
C THR A 95 20.37 -10.69 -15.56
N PRO A 96 19.65 -9.56 -15.67
CA PRO A 96 18.31 -9.57 -16.27
C PRO A 96 18.41 -10.03 -17.73
N TYR A 97 17.37 -10.75 -18.17
CA TYR A 97 17.18 -11.35 -19.49
C TYR A 97 17.97 -10.69 -20.64
N PRO A 98 18.74 -11.46 -21.45
CA PRO A 98 19.25 -10.93 -22.70
C PRO A 98 18.08 -10.75 -23.69
N GLN A 99 17.99 -9.58 -24.31
CA GLN A 99 17.14 -9.36 -25.48
C GLN A 99 17.44 -10.44 -26.52
N ARG A 100 16.46 -11.28 -26.82
CA ARG A 100 16.60 -12.33 -27.82
C ARG A 100 16.58 -11.67 -29.20
N ARG A 101 17.74 -11.51 -29.82
CA ARG A 101 17.84 -11.29 -31.27
C ARG A 101 17.25 -12.51 -31.96
N VAL A 102 16.09 -12.37 -32.58
CA VAL A 102 15.51 -13.38 -33.46
C VAL A 102 16.40 -13.49 -34.69
N LEU A 103 17.16 -14.57 -34.79
CA LEU A 103 17.84 -14.96 -36.02
C LEU A 103 16.85 -15.77 -36.86
N VAL A 104 16.37 -15.16 -37.94
CA VAL A 104 15.64 -15.85 -39.01
C VAL A 104 16.62 -16.83 -39.68
N SER A 105 16.30 -18.12 -39.63
CA SER A 105 17.06 -19.16 -40.32
C SER A 105 16.63 -19.26 -41.78
N GLY A 106 17.37 -18.61 -42.68
CA GLY A 106 17.40 -18.91 -44.12
C GLY A 106 18.50 -19.91 -44.48
N PRO A 107 18.44 -20.56 -45.66
CA PRO A 107 19.24 -21.76 -45.95
C PRO A 107 20.73 -21.47 -46.14
N ARG A 108 21.55 -22.44 -45.72
CA ARG A 108 23.01 -22.46 -45.78
C ARG A 108 23.55 -22.23 -47.20
N HIS A 109 24.45 -21.26 -47.34
CA HIS A 109 25.57 -21.35 -48.25
C HIS A 109 26.88 -20.93 -47.58
N SER A 110 27.94 -21.47 -48.14
CA SER A 110 29.24 -21.79 -47.59
C SER A 110 30.25 -20.63 -47.53
N GLN A 111 31.22 -20.82 -46.63
CA GLN A 111 32.67 -20.55 -46.79
C GLN A 111 33.26 -19.18 -46.41
N ILE A 112 34.28 -19.29 -45.52
CA ILE A 112 35.62 -18.68 -45.56
C ILE A 112 35.93 -17.45 -44.65
N ASP A 113 36.89 -17.74 -43.76
CA ASP A 113 38.00 -16.97 -43.17
C ASP A 113 37.83 -15.73 -42.25
N LYS A 114 38.41 -15.91 -41.05
CA LYS A 114 39.07 -14.92 -40.16
C LYS A 114 40.23 -14.20 -40.90
N PRO A 115 40.82 -13.05 -40.45
CA PRO A 115 41.05 -12.73 -39.03
C PRO A 115 41.14 -11.23 -38.60
N THR A 116 41.17 -11.03 -37.27
CA THR A 116 42.02 -10.10 -36.46
C THR A 116 42.07 -8.59 -36.76
N LEU A 117 41.67 -7.76 -35.78
CA LEU A 117 42.52 -7.00 -34.82
C LEU A 117 42.80 -5.57 -35.31
N GLU A 118 42.32 -4.56 -34.59
CA GLU A 118 43.12 -3.58 -33.81
C GLU A 118 42.35 -2.30 -33.51
N GLU A 119 42.58 -1.82 -32.29
CA GLU A 119 42.16 -0.53 -31.74
C GLU A 119 42.93 0.63 -32.40
N ASN A 120 42.30 1.81 -32.43
CA ASN A 120 42.88 3.15 -32.20
C ASN A 120 41.83 4.22 -32.62
N SER A 121 41.27 4.96 -31.67
CA SER A 121 41.75 6.23 -31.10
C SER A 121 41.34 7.45 -31.94
N GLU A 122 40.49 8.27 -31.32
CA GLU A 122 40.44 9.75 -31.31
C GLU A 122 40.78 10.51 -32.61
N THR A 123 39.89 11.41 -33.04
CA THR A 123 40.06 12.88 -32.96
C THR A 123 39.01 13.66 -33.77
N ASN A 124 38.63 14.82 -33.20
CA ASN A 124 38.26 16.12 -33.81
C ASN A 124 36.94 16.21 -34.62
N GLU A 125 35.96 17.00 -34.18
CA GLU A 125 35.83 18.48 -34.17
C GLU A 125 35.30 19.05 -35.50
N ASP A 126 34.41 20.03 -35.34
CA ASP A 126 33.94 21.09 -36.27
C ASP A 126 32.71 20.76 -37.16
N GLU A 127 31.56 21.43 -36.91
CA GLU A 127 31.05 22.68 -37.55
C GLU A 127 30.47 22.35 -38.96
N ASP A 128 29.36 22.85 -39.48
CA ASP A 128 28.37 23.89 -39.17
C ASP A 128 27.24 23.75 -40.22
N GLU A 129 26.06 24.34 -39.92
CA GLU A 129 25.10 25.00 -40.86
C GLU A 129 24.51 24.20 -42.06
N ASP A 130 23.36 24.48 -42.65
CA ASP A 130 22.04 25.09 -42.39
C ASP A 130 21.30 24.96 -43.76
N GLU A 131 20.00 25.26 -43.79
CA GLU A 131 19.18 25.58 -44.99
C GLU A 131 18.76 24.40 -45.91
N ASP A 132 17.57 24.33 -46.50
CA ASP A 132 16.22 24.88 -46.31
C ASP A 132 15.38 24.33 -47.49
N GLU A 133 14.05 24.28 -47.32
CA GLU A 133 13.03 24.48 -48.38
C GLU A 133 12.96 23.46 -49.57
N ASP A 134 11.83 23.18 -50.22
CA ASP A 134 10.39 23.34 -50.02
C ASP A 134 9.71 22.58 -51.18
N GLU A 135 8.38 22.48 -51.06
CA GLU A 135 7.39 22.46 -52.14
C GLU A 135 6.89 21.14 -52.76
N ALA A 136 5.56 21.18 -52.87
CA ALA A 136 4.60 20.20 -53.34
C ALA A 136 4.44 20.23 -54.87
N ASP A 137 3.77 19.23 -55.43
CA ASP A 137 2.61 19.49 -56.28
C ASP A 137 1.78 18.24 -56.56
N GLU A 138 0.50 18.54 -56.79
CA GLU A 138 -0.69 17.70 -56.86
C GLU A 138 -1.02 17.30 -58.33
N ILE A 139 -2.15 16.60 -58.54
CA ILE A 139 -2.89 16.34 -59.81
C ILE A 139 -2.48 15.01 -60.52
N ASP A 140 -3.33 14.07 -60.96
CA ASP A 140 -4.72 14.12 -61.44
C ASP A 140 -5.43 12.74 -61.32
N LYS A 141 -6.78 12.75 -61.32
CA LYS A 141 -7.65 11.57 -61.57
C LYS A 141 -7.94 11.44 -63.07
N PRO A 142 -8.39 10.26 -63.54
CA PRO A 142 -9.75 10.23 -64.06
C PRO A 142 -10.57 8.96 -63.74
N THR A 143 -11.88 9.13 -63.91
CA THR A 143 -13.04 8.25 -63.68
C THR A 143 -13.44 7.37 -64.87
N LEU A 144 -14.45 6.51 -64.64
CA LEU A 144 -15.37 5.79 -65.56
C LEU A 144 -14.95 4.32 -65.80
N GLU A 145 -15.81 3.29 -65.85
CA GLU A 145 -17.27 3.13 -65.83
C GLU A 145 -17.62 1.64 -65.58
N GLU A 146 -18.90 1.37 -65.31
CA GLU A 146 -19.54 0.09 -64.95
C GLU A 146 -19.44 -1.04 -66.00
N ASN A 147 -19.40 -2.32 -65.58
CA ASN A 147 -20.39 -3.34 -66.00
C ASN A 147 -20.26 -4.72 -65.32
N SER A 148 -21.40 -5.13 -64.76
CA SER A 148 -22.06 -6.44 -64.63
C SER A 148 -21.40 -7.79 -65.04
N GLU A 149 -21.67 -8.78 -64.17
CA GLU A 149 -22.01 -10.20 -64.38
C GLU A 149 -20.92 -11.30 -64.51
N THR A 150 -20.74 -11.99 -63.36
CA THR A 150 -20.70 -13.47 -63.11
C THR A 150 -19.86 -14.41 -63.99
N ASN A 151 -18.89 -15.10 -63.36
CA ASN A 151 -18.67 -16.57 -63.30
C ASN A 151 -17.47 -16.82 -62.37
N GLU A 152 -17.68 -17.39 -61.19
CA GLU A 152 -17.35 -18.78 -60.81
C GLU A 152 -15.84 -19.07 -60.70
N ASP A 153 -15.44 -19.28 -59.44
CA ASP A 153 -14.39 -20.14 -58.91
C ASP A 153 -12.92 -19.78 -59.16
N GLU A 154 -12.28 -19.25 -58.12
CA GLU A 154 -10.97 -19.74 -57.63
C GLU A 154 -10.76 -19.22 -56.19
N ASP A 155 -10.66 -20.16 -55.25
CA ASP A 155 -10.39 -19.93 -53.82
C ASP A 155 -8.99 -19.33 -53.64
N GLU A 156 -8.90 -18.06 -53.27
CA GLU A 156 -7.71 -17.47 -52.66
C GLU A 156 -8.09 -17.03 -51.25
N ASP A 157 -7.69 -17.84 -50.27
CA ASP A 157 -7.67 -17.48 -48.85
C ASP A 157 -6.76 -16.26 -48.67
N GLU A 158 -7.35 -15.06 -48.67
CA GLU A 158 -6.70 -13.87 -48.13
C GLU A 158 -6.63 -14.05 -46.61
N ASP A 159 -5.50 -14.60 -46.16
CA ASP A 159 -5.04 -14.49 -44.77
C ASP A 159 -4.95 -13.00 -44.45
N GLU A 160 -6.03 -12.43 -43.90
CA GLU A 160 -5.98 -11.16 -43.17
C GLU A 160 -4.98 -11.39 -42.03
N ASP A 161 -3.80 -10.79 -42.17
CA ASP A 161 -2.79 -10.68 -41.12
C ASP A 161 -3.45 -10.03 -39.88
N GLU A 162 -4.05 -10.84 -39.02
CA GLU A 162 -4.26 -10.52 -37.61
C GLU A 162 -2.87 -10.23 -37.07
N ALA A 163 -2.52 -8.94 -37.02
CA ALA A 163 -1.43 -8.47 -36.19
C ALA A 163 -1.77 -8.91 -34.76
N ASP A 164 -1.19 -10.04 -34.36
CA ASP A 164 -1.11 -10.48 -32.97
C ASP A 164 -0.56 -9.29 -32.16
N GLU A 165 -1.47 -8.47 -31.62
CA GLU A 165 -1.13 -7.57 -30.53
C GLU A 165 -0.60 -8.48 -29.44
N ILE A 166 0.72 -8.50 -29.27
CA ILE A 166 1.37 -9.14 -28.14
C ILE A 166 0.76 -8.46 -26.91
N GLU A 167 -0.25 -9.09 -26.30
CA GLU A 167 -0.77 -8.67 -25.02
C GLU A 167 0.43 -8.61 -24.09
N ASP A 168 0.80 -7.39 -23.69
CA ASP A 168 1.96 -7.13 -22.84
C ASP A 168 1.68 -7.80 -21.49
N GLU A 169 2.09 -9.07 -21.35
CA GLU A 169 1.79 -9.90 -20.19
C GLU A 169 2.25 -9.17 -18.92
N SER A 170 1.40 -9.17 -17.89
CA SER A 170 1.74 -8.57 -16.60
C SER A 170 3.08 -9.12 -16.11
N PRO A 171 4.05 -8.28 -15.70
CA PRO A 171 5.29 -8.75 -15.09
C PRO A 171 5.07 -9.53 -13.78
N LEU A 172 3.89 -9.40 -13.17
CA LEU A 172 3.47 -10.17 -12.01
C LEU A 172 2.78 -11.49 -12.37
N SER A 173 2.41 -11.73 -13.62
CA SER A 173 1.67 -12.94 -14.06
C SER A 173 2.42 -14.23 -13.70
N ALA A 174 3.71 -14.32 -14.06
CA ALA A 174 4.54 -15.48 -13.75
C ALA A 174 4.62 -15.75 -12.24
N TRP A 175 4.63 -14.69 -11.42
CA TRP A 175 4.62 -14.80 -9.97
C TRP A 175 3.25 -15.23 -9.42
N LEU A 176 2.15 -14.68 -9.95
CA LEU A 176 0.79 -15.04 -9.54
C LEU A 176 0.47 -16.52 -9.80
N HIS A 177 1.00 -17.06 -10.90
CA HIS A 177 0.79 -18.44 -11.34
C HIS A 177 1.83 -19.44 -10.79
N ASP A 178 2.63 -19.07 -9.79
CA ASP A 178 3.63 -19.92 -9.14
C ASP A 178 4.69 -20.51 -10.11
N HIS A 179 4.97 -19.82 -11.21
CA HIS A 179 5.97 -20.22 -12.20
C HIS A 179 7.40 -19.72 -11.88
N VAL A 180 7.61 -19.13 -10.69
CA VAL A 180 8.90 -18.56 -10.29
C VAL A 180 9.78 -19.65 -9.65
N PRO A 181 10.96 -19.97 -10.20
CA PRO A 181 11.83 -21.05 -9.71
C PRO A 181 12.68 -20.60 -8.50
N ILE A 182 12.07 -19.96 -7.50
CA ILE A 182 12.73 -19.52 -6.27
C ILE A 182 12.15 -20.32 -5.10
N GLU A 183 12.95 -21.25 -4.55
CA GLU A 183 12.54 -22.10 -3.43
C GLU A 183 12.70 -21.42 -2.07
N ASP A 184 13.64 -20.48 -1.94
CA ASP A 184 13.88 -19.75 -0.70
C ASP A 184 12.87 -18.61 -0.57
N SER A 185 12.03 -18.68 0.47
CA SER A 185 10.92 -17.75 0.69
C SER A 185 11.38 -16.32 0.97
N THR A 186 12.57 -16.15 1.56
CA THR A 186 13.16 -14.83 1.82
C THR A 186 13.64 -14.20 0.51
N LEU A 187 14.29 -14.98 -0.36
CA LEU A 187 14.67 -14.51 -1.70
C LEU A 187 13.44 -14.24 -2.58
N LEU A 188 12.37 -15.01 -2.42
CA LEU A 188 11.10 -14.77 -3.12
C LEU A 188 10.48 -13.44 -2.71
N GLY A 189 10.46 -13.13 -1.40
CA GLY A 189 10.00 -11.84 -0.89
C GLY A 189 10.82 -10.66 -1.41
N GLU A 190 12.16 -10.79 -1.44
CA GLU A 190 13.04 -9.77 -2.00
C GLU A 190 12.82 -9.58 -3.51
N HIS A 191 12.67 -10.68 -4.25
CA HIS A 191 12.39 -10.64 -5.69
C HIS A 191 11.04 -9.95 -5.97
N LEU A 192 9.99 -10.31 -5.23
CA LEU A 192 8.68 -9.68 -5.37
C LEU A 192 8.72 -8.19 -5.04
N PHE A 193 9.44 -7.80 -3.99
CA PHE A 193 9.61 -6.38 -3.68
C PHE A 193 10.39 -5.66 -4.78
N CYS A 194 11.41 -6.29 -5.36
CA CYS A 194 12.14 -5.76 -6.51
C CYS A 194 11.22 -5.49 -7.70
N LEU A 195 10.33 -6.44 -8.05
CA LEU A 195 9.32 -6.22 -9.08
C LEU A 195 8.42 -5.04 -8.70
N LEU A 196 7.89 -5.03 -7.47
CA LEU A 196 6.94 -4.02 -7.04
C LEU A 196 7.45 -2.58 -7.22
N ILE A 197 8.74 -2.33 -6.99
CA ILE A 197 9.34 -0.99 -7.11
C ILE A 197 10.20 -0.79 -8.38
N ASP A 198 10.18 -1.71 -9.33
CA ASP A 198 10.90 -1.56 -10.60
C ASP A 198 10.49 -0.25 -11.32
N PRO A 199 11.44 0.55 -11.86
CA PRO A 199 12.87 0.27 -12.04
C PRO A 199 13.77 0.72 -10.88
N THR A 200 13.22 1.05 -9.71
CA THR A 200 14.00 1.53 -8.57
C THR A 200 14.77 0.38 -7.91
N PRO A 201 16.12 0.44 -7.83
CA PRO A 201 16.87 -0.61 -7.16
C PRO A 201 16.55 -0.65 -5.66
N VAL A 202 16.26 -1.85 -5.12
CA VAL A 202 15.93 -2.06 -3.68
C VAL A 202 16.96 -1.42 -2.75
N LYS A 203 18.26 -1.59 -3.03
CA LYS A 203 19.34 -0.98 -2.23
C LYS A 203 19.26 0.56 -2.21
N GLN A 204 18.87 1.18 -3.32
CA GLN A 204 18.69 2.63 -3.40
C GLN A 204 17.45 3.06 -2.61
N PHE A 205 16.33 2.33 -2.78
CA PHE A 205 15.09 2.60 -2.08
C PHE A 205 15.30 2.58 -0.55
N ILE A 206 15.87 1.50 0.00
CA ILE A 206 16.12 1.37 1.45
C ILE A 206 17.04 2.47 1.98
N LYS A 207 18.07 2.85 1.20
CA LYS A 207 19.05 3.83 1.65
C LYS A 207 18.54 5.27 1.61
N ARG A 208 17.74 5.64 0.61
CA ARG A 208 17.42 7.04 0.29
C ARG A 208 15.95 7.40 0.41
N THR A 209 15.05 6.44 0.19
CA THR A 209 13.61 6.69 0.07
C THR A 209 12.85 6.21 1.30
N TRP A 210 13.11 4.97 1.74
CA TRP A 210 12.41 4.34 2.85
C TRP A 210 12.41 5.22 4.11
N GLN A 211 11.20 5.57 4.57
CA GLN A 211 10.93 6.44 5.72
C GLN A 211 11.57 7.84 5.63
N ARG A 212 11.82 8.34 4.42
CA ARG A 212 12.44 9.65 4.18
C ARG A 212 11.66 10.50 3.18
N GLU A 213 11.44 9.96 2.00
CA GLU A 213 10.86 10.67 0.87
C GLU A 213 9.77 9.82 0.21
N ALA A 214 8.74 10.48 -0.32
CA ALA A 214 7.77 9.81 -1.18
C ALA A 214 8.42 9.44 -2.52
N LEU A 215 7.96 8.34 -3.13
CA LEU A 215 8.44 7.85 -4.42
C LEU A 215 7.27 7.62 -5.37
N LEU A 216 7.40 8.16 -6.57
CA LEU A 216 6.48 7.98 -7.68
C LEU A 216 7.16 7.14 -8.77
N ILE A 217 6.46 6.12 -9.25
CA ILE A 217 6.85 5.31 -10.42
C ILE A 217 5.69 5.35 -11.40
N GLN A 218 5.90 6.01 -12.54
CA GLN A 218 4.94 6.02 -13.65
C GLN A 218 5.41 5.06 -14.73
N ARG A 219 4.72 3.92 -14.87
CA ARG A 219 5.19 2.82 -15.72
C ARG A 219 4.77 2.96 -17.17
N LYS A 220 3.62 3.59 -17.41
CA LYS A 220 2.95 3.57 -18.72
C LYS A 220 2.71 2.13 -19.23
N GLN A 221 2.49 1.20 -18.30
CA GLN A 221 2.18 -0.20 -18.57
C GLN A 221 0.89 -0.57 -17.82
N PRO A 222 -0.29 -0.34 -18.42
CA PRO A 222 -1.58 -0.55 -17.76
C PRO A 222 -1.78 -1.96 -17.22
N THR A 223 -1.20 -2.96 -17.89
CA THR A 223 -1.33 -4.38 -17.56
C THR A 223 -0.45 -4.81 -16.38
N TYR A 224 0.38 -3.93 -15.81
CA TYR A 224 1.41 -4.31 -14.84
C TYR A 224 0.87 -5.10 -13.64
N TYR A 225 -0.31 -4.75 -13.13
CA TYR A 225 -0.95 -5.43 -12.00
C TYR A 225 -2.10 -6.36 -12.38
N ASN A 226 -2.26 -6.73 -13.66
CA ASN A 226 -3.33 -7.64 -14.07
C ASN A 226 -3.25 -8.97 -13.30
N GLY A 227 -4.42 -9.50 -12.94
CA GLY A 227 -4.55 -10.73 -12.13
C GLY A 227 -4.40 -10.53 -10.62
N LEU A 228 -4.00 -9.34 -10.15
CA LEU A 228 -3.90 -9.07 -8.71
C LEU A 228 -5.28 -8.86 -8.06
N PHE A 229 -6.06 -7.91 -8.58
CA PHE A 229 -7.39 -7.57 -8.11
C PHE A 229 -8.10 -6.61 -9.06
N SER A 230 -9.43 -6.67 -9.14
CA SER A 230 -10.26 -5.89 -10.05
C SER A 230 -11.58 -5.43 -9.41
N THR A 231 -12.30 -4.57 -10.12
CA THR A 231 -13.66 -4.15 -9.75
C THR A 231 -14.63 -5.33 -9.80
N SER A 232 -14.43 -6.29 -10.71
CA SER A 232 -15.24 -7.52 -10.78
C SER A 232 -15.09 -8.34 -9.49
N ASP A 233 -13.86 -8.45 -8.97
CA ASP A 233 -13.61 -9.16 -7.71
C ASP A 233 -14.38 -8.55 -6.54
N ILE A 234 -14.56 -7.22 -6.51
CA ILE A 234 -15.40 -6.56 -5.49
C ILE A 234 -16.86 -7.01 -5.60
N ASP A 235 -17.41 -7.08 -6.81
CA ASP A 235 -18.80 -7.53 -7.03
C ASP A 235 -18.97 -9.01 -6.62
N ASP A 236 -18.05 -9.88 -7.02
CA ASP A 236 -18.05 -11.30 -6.67
C ASP A 236 -17.95 -11.48 -5.15
N ILE A 237 -17.04 -10.76 -4.49
CA ILE A 237 -16.90 -10.78 -3.03
C ILE A 237 -18.22 -10.37 -2.35
N LEU A 238 -18.87 -9.30 -2.81
CA LEU A 238 -20.15 -8.84 -2.26
C LEU A 238 -21.28 -9.87 -2.42
N ARG A 239 -21.28 -10.64 -3.51
CA ARG A 239 -22.29 -11.68 -3.80
C ARG A 239 -22.05 -12.95 -3.01
N GLU A 240 -20.81 -13.41 -2.97
CA GLU A 240 -20.44 -14.73 -2.46
C GLU A 240 -20.19 -14.74 -0.96
N ASN A 241 -19.84 -13.59 -0.38
CA ASN A 241 -19.50 -13.47 1.04
C ASN A 241 -20.52 -12.61 1.81
N THR A 242 -20.44 -12.68 3.14
CA THR A 242 -21.21 -11.81 4.03
C THR A 242 -20.27 -10.75 4.59
N LEU A 243 -20.33 -9.56 3.99
CA LEU A 243 -19.56 -8.39 4.41
C LEU A 243 -20.45 -7.50 5.27
N GLU A 244 -19.94 -7.07 6.42
CA GLU A 244 -20.63 -6.14 7.31
C GLU A 244 -20.05 -4.72 7.14
N TYR A 245 -20.93 -3.73 7.09
CA TYR A 245 -20.51 -2.33 7.01
C TYR A 245 -19.71 -1.94 8.27
N GLY A 246 -18.60 -1.23 8.08
CA GLY A 246 -17.70 -0.79 9.16
C GLY A 246 -16.70 -1.86 9.63
N GLU A 247 -16.96 -3.13 9.35
CA GLU A 247 -16.03 -4.23 9.68
C GLU A 247 -15.24 -4.72 8.48
N ASN A 248 -15.91 -4.89 7.33
CA ASN A 248 -15.31 -5.41 6.10
C ASN A 248 -15.31 -4.35 5.00
N ILE A 249 -16.31 -3.47 4.97
CA ILE A 249 -16.51 -2.51 3.88
C ILE A 249 -17.05 -1.18 4.40
N ASP A 250 -16.57 -0.09 3.82
CA ASP A 250 -17.06 1.25 4.09
C ASP A 250 -17.48 1.96 2.80
N LEU A 251 -18.51 2.79 2.91
CA LEU A 251 -18.94 3.75 1.90
C LEU A 251 -18.59 5.15 2.40
N THR A 252 -17.72 5.86 1.67
CA THR A 252 -17.23 7.17 2.10
C THR A 252 -17.33 8.20 1.00
N PHE A 253 -17.69 9.42 1.38
CA PHE A 253 -17.77 10.56 0.47
C PHE A 253 -17.12 11.77 1.13
N TYR A 254 -16.25 12.47 0.41
CA TYR A 254 -15.73 13.76 0.83
C TYR A 254 -16.54 14.86 0.18
N ASN A 255 -17.28 15.59 1.00
CA ASN A 255 -18.12 16.68 0.55
C ASN A 255 -17.29 17.95 0.38
N PRO A 256 -17.05 18.42 -0.86
CA PRO A 256 -16.20 19.59 -1.10
C PRO A 256 -16.83 20.90 -0.62
N ALA A 257 -18.15 20.95 -0.46
CA ALA A 257 -18.85 22.15 0.03
C ALA A 257 -18.67 22.34 1.54
N THR A 258 -18.55 21.24 2.30
CA THR A 258 -18.39 21.27 3.75
C THR A 258 -16.96 21.00 4.22
N SER A 259 -16.08 20.59 3.29
CA SER A 259 -14.71 20.12 3.55
C SER A 259 -14.66 18.95 4.54
N LYS A 260 -15.68 18.09 4.57
CA LYS A 260 -15.79 16.98 5.53
C LYS A 260 -15.94 15.64 4.83
N LYS A 261 -15.29 14.63 5.41
CA LYS A 261 -15.56 13.23 5.09
C LYS A 261 -16.86 12.80 5.77
N GLU A 262 -17.72 12.18 4.99
CA GLU A 262 -18.98 11.59 5.39
C GLU A 262 -18.87 10.07 5.21
N ARG A 263 -19.41 9.32 6.17
CA ARG A 263 -19.52 7.86 6.09
C ARG A 263 -20.99 7.53 5.88
N HIS A 264 -21.29 6.83 4.80
CA HIS A 264 -22.63 6.49 4.35
C HIS A 264 -22.96 5.01 4.58
N ASN A 265 -22.30 4.38 5.57
CA ASN A 265 -22.53 2.99 5.94
C ASN A 265 -23.95 2.80 6.51
N PRO A 266 -24.80 1.98 5.88
CA PRO A 266 -25.98 1.42 6.52
C PRO A 266 -25.60 0.49 7.69
N GLU A 267 -26.60 0.06 8.46
CA GLU A 267 -26.42 -0.99 9.46
C GLU A 267 -26.46 -2.39 8.82
N GLY A 268 -25.58 -3.28 9.28
CA GLY A 268 -25.58 -4.69 8.92
C GLY A 268 -24.87 -5.03 7.60
N ARG A 269 -25.36 -6.09 6.94
CA ARG A 269 -24.73 -6.66 5.75
C ARG A 269 -24.76 -5.71 4.55
N ALA A 270 -23.59 -5.54 3.94
CA ALA A 270 -23.43 -4.90 2.65
C ALA A 270 -23.95 -5.79 1.52
N ARG A 271 -25.06 -5.38 0.89
CA ARG A 271 -25.64 -6.07 -0.27
C ARG A 271 -25.15 -5.40 -1.56
N PRO A 272 -24.85 -6.16 -2.63
CA PRO A 272 -24.33 -5.60 -3.89
C PRO A 272 -25.15 -4.40 -4.39
N ALA A 273 -26.48 -4.53 -4.47
CA ALA A 273 -27.35 -3.45 -4.96
C ALA A 273 -27.18 -2.14 -4.19
N VAL A 274 -27.16 -2.19 -2.85
CA VAL A 274 -27.02 -0.99 -2.01
C VAL A 274 -25.63 -0.36 -2.14
N VAL A 275 -24.59 -1.20 -2.25
CA VAL A 275 -23.21 -0.73 -2.44
C VAL A 275 -23.05 -0.05 -3.80
N TRP A 276 -23.56 -0.66 -4.87
CA TRP A 276 -23.48 -0.10 -6.21
C TRP A 276 -24.35 1.15 -6.40
N ASP A 277 -25.52 1.22 -5.77
CA ASP A 277 -26.34 2.44 -5.74
C ASP A 277 -25.56 3.60 -5.09
N ALA A 278 -24.94 3.36 -3.93
CA ALA A 278 -24.13 4.38 -3.25
C ALA A 278 -22.90 4.80 -4.08
N TYR A 279 -22.27 3.86 -4.80
CA TYR A 279 -21.19 4.16 -5.74
C TYR A 279 -21.65 5.06 -6.87
N ASN A 280 -22.81 4.76 -7.48
CA ASN A 280 -23.41 5.61 -8.51
C ASN A 280 -23.82 6.99 -7.99
N GLU A 281 -24.10 7.12 -6.69
CA GLU A 281 -24.35 8.39 -6.00
C GLU A 281 -23.07 9.15 -5.61
N GLY A 282 -21.88 8.62 -5.96
CA GLY A 282 -20.60 9.30 -5.78
C GLY A 282 -19.76 8.78 -4.60
N CYS A 283 -20.24 7.82 -3.82
CA CYS A 283 -19.47 7.26 -2.71
C CYS A 283 -18.31 6.41 -3.22
N SER A 284 -17.16 6.54 -2.57
CA SER A 284 -16.08 5.56 -2.69
C SER A 284 -16.39 4.32 -1.85
N ILE A 285 -16.08 3.16 -2.40
CA ILE A 285 -16.11 1.87 -1.72
C ILE A 285 -14.71 1.58 -1.21
N ARG A 286 -14.58 1.33 0.09
CA ARG A 286 -13.34 0.85 0.71
C ARG A 286 -13.53 -0.57 1.24
N LEU A 287 -12.82 -1.54 0.68
CA LEU A 287 -12.79 -2.91 1.19
C LEU A 287 -11.59 -3.07 2.14
N LEU A 288 -11.88 -3.48 3.37
CA LEU A 288 -10.91 -3.73 4.43
C LEU A 288 -10.41 -5.18 4.33
N ASN A 289 -9.10 -5.40 4.45
CA ASN A 289 -8.48 -6.73 4.46
C ASN A 289 -8.89 -7.62 3.26
N PRO A 290 -8.70 -7.16 2.01
CA PRO A 290 -9.14 -7.87 0.81
C PRO A 290 -8.45 -9.23 0.64
N HIS A 291 -7.28 -9.44 1.26
CA HIS A 291 -6.59 -10.74 1.34
C HIS A 291 -7.38 -11.83 2.08
N THR A 292 -8.45 -11.48 2.79
CA THR A 292 -9.40 -12.46 3.35
C THR A 292 -10.16 -13.21 2.25
N TYR A 293 -10.34 -12.56 1.09
CA TYR A 293 -11.18 -13.05 0.00
C TYR A 293 -10.38 -13.31 -1.29
N SER A 294 -9.31 -12.55 -1.52
CA SER A 294 -8.45 -12.70 -2.70
C SER A 294 -7.18 -13.48 -2.36
N THR A 295 -7.02 -14.64 -3.02
CA THR A 295 -5.81 -15.46 -2.93
C THR A 295 -4.60 -14.73 -3.51
N SER A 296 -4.77 -13.99 -4.62
CA SER A 296 -3.69 -13.20 -5.25
C SER A 296 -3.14 -12.14 -4.29
N ILE A 297 -4.01 -11.38 -3.62
CA ILE A 297 -3.58 -10.40 -2.62
C ILE A 297 -2.97 -11.13 -1.42
N TRP A 298 -3.56 -12.22 -0.93
CA TRP A 298 -3.00 -12.97 0.19
C TRP A 298 -1.57 -13.45 -0.08
N LYS A 299 -1.30 -14.02 -1.27
CA LYS A 299 0.04 -14.41 -1.69
C LYS A 299 1.01 -13.21 -1.67
N LEU A 300 0.55 -12.04 -2.16
CA LEU A 300 1.39 -10.83 -2.28
C LEU A 300 1.80 -10.36 -0.88
N LEU A 301 0.83 -10.20 0.01
CA LEU A 301 1.09 -9.71 1.36
C LEU A 301 1.91 -10.72 2.18
N SER A 302 1.70 -12.02 1.99
CA SER A 302 2.47 -13.06 2.71
C SER A 302 3.97 -13.00 2.38
N CYS A 303 4.32 -12.82 1.10
CA CYS A 303 5.71 -12.70 0.68
C CYS A 303 6.33 -11.36 1.14
N LEU A 304 5.58 -10.26 1.01
CA LEU A 304 6.05 -8.95 1.48
C LEU A 304 6.21 -8.90 3.01
N GLN A 305 5.39 -9.63 3.76
CA GLN A 305 5.51 -9.73 5.22
C GLN A 305 6.82 -10.38 5.64
N GLU A 306 7.25 -11.43 4.94
CA GLU A 306 8.55 -12.04 5.18
C GLU A 306 9.69 -11.08 4.85
N TYR A 307 9.60 -10.34 3.74
CA TYR A 307 10.59 -9.35 3.35
C TYR A 307 10.72 -8.19 4.36
N PHE A 308 9.59 -7.62 4.80
CA PHE A 308 9.59 -6.46 5.71
C PHE A 308 9.84 -6.83 7.17
N GLY A 309 9.67 -8.10 7.57
CA GLY A 309 9.74 -8.50 8.98
C GLY A 309 8.71 -7.78 9.86
N SER A 310 7.58 -7.41 9.27
CA SER A 310 6.48 -6.67 9.89
C SER A 310 5.18 -7.17 9.28
N LEU A 311 4.08 -7.10 10.01
CA LEU A 311 2.76 -7.42 9.46
C LEU A 311 2.49 -6.51 8.25
N VAL A 312 2.00 -7.10 7.17
CA VAL A 312 1.64 -6.38 5.93
C VAL A 312 0.14 -6.53 5.71
N GLY A 313 -0.55 -5.39 5.67
CA GLY A 313 -1.98 -5.31 5.44
C GLY A 313 -2.29 -4.70 4.07
N ALA A 314 -3.57 -4.70 3.70
CA ALA A 314 -4.02 -3.93 2.56
C ALA A 314 -5.47 -3.49 2.70
N ASN A 315 -5.83 -2.44 1.95
CA ASN A 315 -7.20 -2.02 1.68
C ASN A 315 -7.34 -1.72 0.19
N THR A 316 -8.50 -1.97 -0.41
CA THR A 316 -8.81 -1.46 -1.75
C THR A 316 -9.75 -0.27 -1.67
N TYR A 317 -9.66 0.60 -2.68
CA TYR A 317 -10.44 1.81 -2.76
C TYR A 317 -10.94 1.99 -4.20
N LEU A 318 -12.23 1.79 -4.39
CA LEU A 318 -12.94 2.03 -5.65
C LEU A 318 -13.68 3.38 -5.55
N THR A 319 -13.33 4.33 -6.41
CA THR A 319 -13.92 5.68 -6.41
C THR A 319 -14.55 5.96 -7.77
N PRO A 320 -15.83 6.42 -7.82
CA PRO A 320 -16.51 6.74 -9.07
C PRO A 320 -15.94 8.00 -9.72
N PRO A 321 -16.21 8.28 -11.01
CA PRO A 321 -15.76 9.50 -11.68
C PRO A 321 -16.18 10.78 -10.96
N GLY A 322 -15.33 11.81 -11.01
CA GLY A 322 -15.59 13.17 -10.52
C GLY A 322 -15.69 13.32 -9.01
N SER A 323 -15.32 12.30 -8.22
CA SER A 323 -15.58 12.24 -6.77
C SER A 323 -14.31 12.06 -5.93
N GLN A 324 -14.45 12.32 -4.63
CA GLN A 324 -13.39 12.13 -3.64
C GLN A 324 -13.97 11.38 -2.45
N GLY A 325 -13.32 10.32 -2.00
CA GLY A 325 -13.83 9.49 -0.90
C GLY A 325 -13.39 9.96 0.49
N PHE A 326 -12.21 10.56 0.61
CA PHE A 326 -11.54 10.84 1.88
C PHE A 326 -11.03 12.28 1.93
N ALA A 327 -11.11 12.88 3.11
CA ALA A 327 -10.46 14.15 3.40
C ALA A 327 -8.93 14.00 3.40
N PRO A 328 -8.16 15.09 3.28
CA PRO A 328 -6.72 15.03 3.47
C PRO A 328 -6.36 14.50 4.87
N HIS A 329 -5.40 13.58 4.94
CA HIS A 329 -4.93 12.98 6.20
C HIS A 329 -3.53 12.38 6.02
N TYR A 330 -2.90 11.98 7.12
CA TYR A 330 -1.76 11.07 7.11
C TYR A 330 -2.05 9.83 7.95
N ASP A 331 -1.41 8.72 7.62
CA ASP A 331 -1.53 7.45 8.34
C ASP A 331 -0.30 7.13 9.21
N ASP A 332 -0.44 6.13 10.07
CA ASP A 332 0.60 5.56 10.96
C ASP A 332 1.38 4.39 10.34
N ILE A 333 1.32 4.24 9.02
CA ILE A 333 1.93 3.15 8.27
C ILE A 333 2.77 3.64 7.09
N ASP A 334 3.73 2.85 6.66
CA ASP A 334 4.38 3.02 5.37
C ASP A 334 3.45 2.45 4.29
N ALA A 335 3.10 3.26 3.29
CA ALA A 335 2.08 2.94 2.28
C ALA A 335 2.68 2.79 0.88
N PHE A 336 2.27 1.74 0.18
CA PHE A 336 2.49 1.53 -1.25
C PHE A 336 1.13 1.48 -1.94
N ILE A 337 0.85 2.46 -2.80
CA ILE A 337 -0.38 2.58 -3.57
C ILE A 337 -0.12 2.01 -4.95
N LEU A 338 -0.82 0.94 -5.30
CA LEU A 338 -0.78 0.28 -6.60
C LEU A 338 -2.04 0.67 -7.36
N GLN A 339 -1.91 1.46 -8.42
CA GLN A 339 -3.07 1.89 -9.23
C GLN A 339 -3.48 0.73 -10.15
N LEU A 340 -4.65 0.14 -9.89
CA LEU A 340 -5.10 -1.10 -10.56
C LEU A 340 -5.95 -0.81 -11.79
N GLU A 341 -6.89 0.13 -11.68
CA GLU A 341 -7.78 0.51 -12.78
C GLU A 341 -7.98 2.02 -12.82
N GLY A 342 -8.24 2.54 -14.02
CA GLY A 342 -8.65 3.93 -14.22
C GLY A 342 -7.60 4.94 -13.79
N LYS A 343 -8.05 6.13 -13.35
CA LYS A 343 -7.17 7.28 -13.09
C LYS A 343 -7.52 8.02 -11.80
N LYS A 344 -6.51 8.44 -11.04
CA LYS A 344 -6.71 9.23 -9.81
C LYS A 344 -5.71 10.36 -9.68
N HIS A 345 -6.19 11.56 -9.46
CA HIS A 345 -5.38 12.73 -9.12
C HIS A 345 -4.99 12.67 -7.65
N TRP A 346 -3.69 12.49 -7.40
CA TRP A 346 -3.08 12.43 -6.08
C TRP A 346 -2.30 13.70 -5.77
N ARG A 347 -2.52 14.22 -4.56
CA ARG A 347 -1.68 15.26 -3.96
C ARG A 347 -1.10 14.75 -2.65
N VAL A 348 0.22 14.77 -2.54
CA VAL A 348 0.98 14.33 -1.38
C VAL A 348 1.84 15.49 -0.86
N TYR A 349 1.88 15.67 0.45
CA TYR A 349 2.58 16.74 1.13
C TYR A 349 3.51 16.14 2.19
N LYS A 350 4.68 16.75 2.37
CA LYS A 350 5.57 16.42 3.48
C LYS A 350 4.89 16.74 4.83
N PRO A 351 5.31 16.11 5.94
CA PRO A 351 4.93 16.52 7.28
C PRO A 351 5.07 18.03 7.46
N LEU A 352 4.10 18.67 8.13
CA LEU A 352 4.05 20.14 8.22
C LEU A 352 5.10 20.70 9.18
N ASN A 353 5.61 19.87 10.07
CA ASN A 353 6.63 20.17 11.07
C ASN A 353 7.35 18.89 11.49
N ASP A 354 8.44 19.03 12.23
CA ASP A 354 9.30 17.92 12.66
C ASP A 354 8.57 16.92 13.60
N ASP A 355 7.56 17.37 14.37
CA ASP A 355 6.80 16.51 15.28
C ASP A 355 5.83 15.57 14.52
N GLU A 356 5.48 15.93 13.28
CA GLU A 356 4.67 15.12 12.38
C GLU A 356 5.51 14.20 11.48
N VAL A 357 6.84 14.21 11.60
CA VAL A 357 7.71 13.27 10.88
C VAL A 357 7.61 11.90 11.53
N LEU A 358 7.21 10.90 10.73
CA LEU A 358 7.11 9.52 11.15
C LEU A 358 6.23 9.29 12.41
N PRO A 359 5.00 9.84 12.44
CA PRO A 359 4.17 9.88 13.64
C PRO A 359 3.77 8.46 14.07
N LEU A 360 3.45 8.31 15.36
CA LEU A 360 3.05 7.01 15.93
C LEU A 360 1.56 6.69 15.73
N LYS A 361 0.77 7.64 15.24
CA LYS A 361 -0.69 7.55 15.09
C LYS A 361 -1.14 8.30 13.85
N SER A 362 -2.21 7.84 13.20
CA SER A 362 -2.82 8.55 12.09
C SER A 362 -3.38 9.90 12.54
N SER A 363 -3.46 10.84 11.60
CA SER A 363 -4.11 12.11 11.83
C SER A 363 -5.62 11.96 11.95
N VAL A 364 -6.26 13.01 12.45
CA VAL A 364 -7.68 13.24 12.14
C VAL A 364 -7.82 13.69 10.68
N ASP A 365 -9.03 13.66 10.14
CA ASP A 365 -9.34 14.31 8.86
C ASP A 365 -8.97 15.80 8.95
N LEU A 366 -8.12 16.27 8.04
CA LEU A 366 -7.67 17.66 7.99
C LEU A 366 -8.64 18.50 7.17
N ASP A 367 -8.85 19.76 7.61
CA ASP A 367 -9.53 20.75 6.80
C ASP A 367 -8.64 21.11 5.59
N LYS A 368 -9.24 21.26 4.41
CA LYS A 368 -8.54 21.67 3.19
C LYS A 368 -7.71 22.95 3.38
N LYS A 369 -8.15 23.87 4.25
CA LYS A 369 -7.44 25.11 4.59
C LYS A 369 -6.05 24.88 5.18
N VAL A 370 -5.83 23.74 5.87
CA VAL A 370 -4.53 23.38 6.44
C VAL A 370 -3.48 23.22 5.34
N ILE A 371 -3.89 22.66 4.20
CA ILE A 371 -3.00 22.34 3.07
C ILE A 371 -3.16 23.30 1.88
N GLU A 372 -4.06 24.28 1.95
CA GLU A 372 -4.40 25.17 0.84
C GLU A 372 -3.19 25.99 0.35
N ASN A 373 -2.32 26.40 1.27
CA ASN A 373 -1.10 27.16 0.98
C ASN A 373 0.17 26.32 1.06
N VAL A 374 0.05 24.99 1.15
CA VAL A 374 1.18 24.07 1.20
C VAL A 374 1.40 23.50 -0.19
N LYS A 375 2.62 23.62 -0.72
CA LYS A 375 2.94 23.03 -2.02
C LYS A 375 3.05 21.50 -1.87
N PRO A 376 2.29 20.70 -2.63
CA PRO A 376 2.47 19.25 -2.64
C PRO A 376 3.87 18.89 -3.16
N CYS A 377 4.50 17.88 -2.55
CA CYS A 377 5.74 17.32 -3.05
C CYS A 377 5.51 16.36 -4.24
N ILE A 378 4.31 15.79 -4.34
CA ILE A 378 3.83 15.03 -5.50
C ILE A 378 2.41 15.51 -5.83
N ASP A 379 2.20 15.90 -7.07
CA ASP A 379 0.91 16.34 -7.62
C ASP A 379 0.76 15.70 -9.01
N VAL A 380 0.04 14.58 -9.10
CA VAL A 380 0.09 13.70 -10.28
C VAL A 380 -1.22 12.96 -10.49
N VAL A 381 -1.56 12.64 -11.73
CA VAL A 381 -2.58 11.64 -12.06
C VAL A 381 -1.89 10.28 -12.16
N LEU A 382 -2.22 9.36 -11.26
CA LEU A 382 -1.82 7.96 -11.40
C LEU A 382 -2.75 7.27 -12.39
N GLU A 383 -2.16 6.45 -13.25
CA GLU A 383 -2.87 5.57 -14.17
C GLU A 383 -2.58 4.10 -13.83
N ALA A 384 -3.35 3.16 -14.39
CA ALA A 384 -3.16 1.74 -14.15
C ALA A 384 -1.68 1.32 -14.37
N GLY A 385 -1.16 0.52 -13.44
CA GLY A 385 0.24 0.06 -13.43
C GLY A 385 1.21 0.95 -12.64
N ASP A 386 0.83 2.17 -12.29
CA ASP A 386 1.71 3.08 -11.53
C ASP A 386 1.85 2.69 -10.05
N LEU A 387 2.93 3.13 -9.41
CA LEU A 387 3.15 3.00 -7.97
C LEU A 387 3.42 4.35 -7.31
N LEU A 388 2.82 4.57 -6.14
CA LEU A 388 3.14 5.67 -5.25
C LEU A 388 3.46 5.15 -3.84
N TYR A 389 4.70 5.33 -3.40
CA TYR A 389 5.12 5.06 -2.02
C TYR A 389 5.15 6.36 -1.21
N MET A 390 4.69 6.28 0.04
CA MET A 390 4.83 7.38 1.00
C MET A 390 5.09 6.85 2.42
N PRO A 391 6.05 7.46 3.15
CA PRO A 391 6.22 7.21 4.58
C PRO A 391 5.01 7.63 5.42
N ARG A 392 4.83 7.00 6.59
CA ARG A 392 3.87 7.47 7.59
C ARG A 392 4.12 8.95 7.92
N GLY A 393 3.03 9.72 8.07
CA GLY A 393 3.07 11.17 8.30
C GLY A 393 3.00 12.04 7.04
N TYR A 394 3.15 11.48 5.84
CA TYR A 394 2.90 12.23 4.61
C TYR A 394 1.39 12.44 4.42
N ILE A 395 0.98 13.72 4.40
CA ILE A 395 -0.42 14.08 4.16
C ILE A 395 -0.74 13.77 2.71
N HIS A 396 -1.89 13.15 2.46
CA HIS A 396 -2.31 12.80 1.11
C HIS A 396 -3.81 12.95 0.91
N GLN A 397 -4.19 13.18 -0.35
CA GLN A 397 -5.58 13.14 -0.81
C GLN A 397 -5.61 12.66 -2.26
N GLY A 398 -6.64 11.88 -2.60
CA GLY A 398 -6.87 11.35 -3.93
C GLY A 398 -8.30 11.62 -4.41
N ARG A 399 -8.44 12.19 -5.62
CA ARG A 399 -9.72 12.48 -6.27
C ARG A 399 -9.72 11.91 -7.68
N THR A 400 -10.83 11.35 -8.13
CA THR A 400 -11.00 10.92 -9.53
C THR A 400 -11.28 12.11 -10.44
N LEU A 401 -10.85 11.96 -11.69
CA LEU A 401 -11.21 12.88 -12.78
C LEU A 401 -12.66 12.62 -13.20
N ASP A 402 -13.26 13.55 -13.95
CA ASP A 402 -14.68 13.47 -14.31
C ASP A 402 -14.99 12.34 -15.31
N ASP A 403 -13.99 11.82 -16.00
CA ASP A 403 -14.09 10.87 -17.11
C ASP A 403 -13.72 9.42 -16.75
N ALA A 404 -13.15 9.17 -15.57
CA ALA A 404 -12.66 7.84 -15.19
C ALA A 404 -12.90 7.53 -13.71
N HIS A 405 -13.29 6.27 -13.43
CA HIS A 405 -13.21 5.74 -12.07
C HIS A 405 -11.76 5.49 -11.68
N SER A 406 -11.55 5.06 -10.43
CA SER A 406 -10.25 4.59 -9.98
C SER A 406 -10.39 3.44 -9.01
N LEU A 407 -9.64 2.37 -9.25
CA LEU A 407 -9.37 1.31 -8.28
C LEU A 407 -7.89 1.33 -7.92
N HIS A 408 -7.56 1.31 -6.64
CA HIS A 408 -6.21 1.04 -6.18
C HIS A 408 -6.18 0.12 -4.96
N LEU A 409 -5.06 -0.57 -4.80
CA LEU A 409 -4.71 -1.32 -3.60
C LEU A 409 -3.66 -0.52 -2.83
N THR A 410 -3.94 -0.22 -1.56
CA THR A 410 -2.93 0.31 -0.65
C THR A 410 -2.37 -0.84 0.17
N VAL A 411 -1.14 -1.25 -0.11
CA VAL A 411 -0.36 -2.16 0.73
C VAL A 411 0.30 -1.35 1.83
N SER A 412 0.13 -1.76 3.08
CA SER A 412 0.62 -1.04 4.25
C SER A 412 1.45 -1.93 5.17
N CYS A 413 2.46 -1.35 5.79
CA CYS A 413 3.38 -2.07 6.69
C CYS A 413 3.96 -1.15 7.78
N TYR A 414 4.74 -1.74 8.70
CA TYR A 414 5.51 -0.99 9.72
C TYR A 414 4.68 -0.22 10.76
N GLN A 415 3.40 -0.57 10.96
CA GLN A 415 2.61 -0.01 12.05
C GLN A 415 3.24 -0.35 13.41
N GLN A 416 3.46 0.65 14.26
CA GLN A 416 4.02 0.47 15.62
C GLN A 416 5.30 -0.39 15.67
N ASN A 417 6.12 -0.32 14.61
CA ASN A 417 7.36 -1.08 14.48
C ASN A 417 8.60 -0.18 14.60
N THR A 418 8.62 0.68 15.63
CA THR A 418 9.71 1.64 15.86
C THR A 418 10.73 1.16 16.88
N TRP A 419 11.92 1.78 16.90
CA TRP A 419 12.87 1.59 18.00
C TRP A 419 12.27 1.93 19.37
N GLY A 420 11.38 2.92 19.43
CA GLY A 420 10.65 3.27 20.64
C GLY A 420 9.75 2.13 21.12
N ASP A 421 9.07 1.45 20.21
CA ASP A 421 8.20 0.31 20.53
C ASP A 421 9.01 -0.89 21.02
N LEU A 422 10.16 -1.16 20.38
CA LEU A 422 11.11 -2.16 20.88
C LEU A 422 11.59 -1.81 22.30
N PHE A 423 11.96 -0.56 22.58
CA PHE A 423 12.40 -0.15 23.92
C PHE A 423 11.29 -0.20 24.98
N LYS A 424 10.03 0.08 24.63
CA LYS A 424 8.89 -0.10 25.54
C LYS A 424 8.78 -1.54 26.04
N ILE A 425 9.14 -2.53 25.21
CA ILE A 425 9.13 -3.95 25.57
C ILE A 425 10.39 -4.33 26.35
N LEU A 426 11.57 -3.84 25.92
CA LEU A 426 12.86 -4.27 26.47
C LEU A 426 13.21 -3.61 27.80
N LEU A 427 12.92 -2.32 27.98
CA LEU A 427 13.37 -1.57 29.17
C LEU A 427 12.78 -2.10 30.49
N PRO A 428 11.48 -2.42 30.61
CA PRO A 428 10.94 -3.00 31.83
C PRO A 428 11.67 -4.30 32.22
N LYS A 429 11.85 -5.19 31.23
CA LYS A 429 12.58 -6.45 31.43
C LYS A 429 14.03 -6.23 31.84
N ALA A 430 14.71 -5.25 31.23
CA ALA A 430 16.10 -4.94 31.57
C ALA A 430 16.24 -4.44 33.02
N VAL A 431 15.26 -3.68 33.52
CA VAL A 431 15.22 -3.26 34.93
C VAL A 431 14.97 -4.46 35.85
N ASP A 432 14.02 -5.33 35.49
CA ASP A 432 13.69 -6.52 36.29
C ASP A 432 14.88 -7.49 36.39
N TYR A 433 15.56 -7.78 35.27
CA TYR A 433 16.73 -8.67 35.24
C TYR A 433 18.04 -8.00 35.66
N GLY A 434 18.12 -6.67 35.68
CA GLY A 434 19.27 -5.90 36.12
C GLY A 434 19.40 -5.78 37.64
N SER A 435 18.44 -6.34 38.39
CA SER A 435 18.44 -6.42 39.85
C SER A 435 19.38 -7.56 40.31
N PHE A 436 20.69 -7.39 40.14
CA PHE A 436 21.74 -8.27 40.68
C PHE A 436 22.59 -7.56 41.74
#